data_AF-A0A833LEX2-F1
#
_entry.id   AF-A0A833LEX2-F1
#
_cell.length_a   1.000
_cell.length_b   1.000
_cell.length_c   1.000
_cell.angle_alpha   90.00
_cell.angle_beta   90.00
_cell.angle_gamma   90.00
#
_symmetry.space_group_name_H-M   'P 1'
#
loop_
_entity.id
_entity.type
_entity.pdbx_description
1 polymer ?
#
loop_
_entity_poly.entity_id
_entity_poly.type
_entity_poly.pdbx_seq_one_letter_code
_entity_poly.pdbx_strand_id
1 'polypeptide(L)'
;MDLETTFGAFANVARPYIQETISRSPEAERTAIRTMPVIRPLLKNTAGLFADLRPGFAAFRPVSYDAMRAVVVGVKALRLAPGFNAQLDPTVQALLNLNNNAPAREGIDDLDAFFSQAQPLLAHAGPAQSVCNYATLLFRNVANHLAYGDGVGTWQRFIVLEPPIGPNNEGSPSSGPANGGAGSTPNNFLHANPYPNTASAGQSPIECEAGNEPYIASQAVIGNVPGNQGILTEGQTDEQLGIAKKKKKKKKK
;
A
#
# COMPACT_ATOMS: atom_id res chain seq x y z
N MET A 1 8.30 -58.37 -4.96
CA MET A 1 9.35 -57.41 -5.34
C MET A 1 10.57 -58.24 -5.67
N ASP A 2 10.89 -58.34 -6.96
CA ASP A 2 11.93 -59.24 -7.47
C ASP A 2 13.31 -58.60 -7.35
N LEU A 3 14.31 -59.37 -6.93
CA LEU A 3 15.68 -58.88 -6.67
C LEU A 3 16.31 -58.37 -7.97
N GLU A 4 16.01 -59.02 -9.09
CA GLU A 4 16.56 -58.74 -10.40
C GLU A 4 16.14 -57.35 -10.94
N THR A 5 14.89 -56.95 -10.70
CA THR A 5 14.40 -55.62 -11.09
C THR A 5 15.11 -54.50 -10.29
N THR A 6 15.44 -54.76 -9.03
CA THR A 6 16.08 -53.78 -8.14
C THR A 6 17.58 -53.64 -8.46
N PHE A 7 18.29 -54.76 -8.61
CA PHE A 7 19.72 -54.74 -8.92
C PHE A 7 20.02 -54.35 -10.38
N GLY A 8 19.13 -54.69 -11.33
CA GLY A 8 19.23 -54.23 -12.72
C GLY A 8 19.05 -52.72 -12.86
N ALA A 9 18.09 -52.12 -12.14
CA ALA A 9 17.92 -50.67 -12.10
C ALA A 9 19.16 -49.98 -11.48
N PHE A 10 19.74 -50.55 -10.43
CA PHE A 10 20.95 -50.01 -9.81
C PHE A 10 22.17 -50.09 -10.74
N ALA A 11 22.35 -51.20 -11.47
CA ALA A 11 23.44 -51.38 -12.41
C ALA A 11 23.40 -50.35 -13.56
N ASN A 12 22.20 -50.01 -14.05
CA ASN A 12 22.00 -49.02 -15.11
C ASN A 12 22.32 -47.58 -14.67
N VAL A 13 22.24 -47.28 -13.37
CA VAL A 13 22.60 -45.96 -12.81
C VAL A 13 24.05 -45.93 -12.33
N ALA A 14 24.58 -47.09 -11.90
CA ALA A 14 25.96 -47.24 -11.43
C ALA A 14 26.99 -46.84 -12.49
N ARG A 15 26.73 -47.16 -13.77
CA ARG A 15 27.56 -46.76 -14.91
C ARG A 15 26.70 -46.20 -16.06
N PRO A 16 27.02 -45.01 -16.60
CA PRO A 16 28.17 -44.16 -16.26
C PRO A 16 27.95 -43.23 -15.05
N TYR A 17 26.70 -42.98 -14.63
CA TYR A 17 26.35 -41.78 -13.85
C TYR A 17 26.93 -41.71 -12.43
N ILE A 18 26.84 -42.79 -11.64
CA ILE A 18 27.42 -42.80 -10.28
C ILE A 18 28.95 -42.81 -10.36
N GLN A 19 29.53 -43.60 -11.27
CA GLN A 19 30.97 -43.65 -11.47
C GLN A 19 31.52 -42.28 -11.90
N GLU A 20 30.83 -41.57 -12.79
CA GLU A 20 31.20 -40.22 -13.24
C GLU A 20 31.06 -39.19 -12.13
N THR A 21 30.03 -39.32 -11.28
CA THR A 21 29.88 -38.44 -10.11
C THR A 21 31.04 -38.68 -9.15
N ILE A 22 31.39 -39.93 -8.84
CA ILE A 22 32.51 -40.28 -7.96
C ILE A 22 33.85 -39.81 -8.54
N SER A 23 34.06 -39.93 -9.86
CA SER A 23 35.32 -39.50 -10.48
C SER A 23 35.48 -37.98 -10.52
N ARG A 24 34.38 -37.23 -10.64
CA ARG A 24 34.39 -35.75 -10.64
C ARG A 24 34.36 -35.13 -9.24
N SER A 25 33.92 -35.87 -8.22
CA SER A 25 33.85 -35.37 -6.83
C SER A 25 35.18 -34.80 -6.30
N PRO A 26 36.34 -35.45 -6.45
CA PRO A 26 37.60 -34.92 -5.92
C PRO A 26 38.02 -33.58 -6.56
N GLU A 27 37.75 -33.40 -7.84
CA GLU A 27 38.09 -32.17 -8.57
C GLU A 27 37.12 -31.04 -8.22
N ALA A 28 35.82 -31.35 -8.10
CA ALA A 28 34.81 -30.42 -7.63
C ALA A 28 35.07 -29.98 -6.18
N GLU A 29 35.41 -30.92 -5.30
CA GLU A 29 35.74 -30.65 -3.90
C GLU A 29 37.02 -29.82 -3.77
N ARG A 30 38.08 -30.14 -4.51
CA ARG A 30 39.31 -29.31 -4.54
C ARG A 30 39.03 -27.91 -5.06
N THR A 31 38.19 -27.78 -6.09
CA THR A 31 37.78 -26.48 -6.62
C THR A 31 37.02 -25.71 -5.56
N ALA A 32 36.07 -26.34 -4.88
CA ALA A 32 35.33 -25.75 -3.76
C ALA A 32 36.27 -25.35 -2.62
N ILE A 33 37.21 -26.19 -2.18
CA ILE A 33 38.18 -25.85 -1.12
C ILE A 33 38.99 -24.61 -1.51
N ARG A 34 39.36 -24.47 -2.78
CA ARG A 34 40.14 -23.33 -3.29
C ARG A 34 39.30 -22.06 -3.45
N THR A 35 38.07 -22.16 -3.95
CA THR A 35 37.24 -21.00 -4.31
C THR A 35 36.28 -20.58 -3.20
N MET A 36 35.79 -21.50 -2.37
CA MET A 36 34.80 -21.25 -1.32
C MET A 36 35.23 -20.13 -0.35
N PRO A 37 36.49 -20.07 0.12
CA PRO A 37 36.93 -18.95 0.97
C PRO A 37 36.82 -17.59 0.30
N VAL A 38 37.01 -17.53 -1.02
CA VAL A 38 36.94 -16.30 -1.82
C VAL A 38 35.48 -15.89 -2.08
N ILE A 39 34.58 -16.84 -2.33
CA ILE A 39 33.16 -16.57 -2.62
C ILE A 39 32.28 -16.48 -1.36
N ARG A 40 32.75 -16.96 -0.20
CA ARG A 40 31.97 -16.97 1.05
C ARG A 40 31.50 -15.57 1.50
N PRO A 41 32.30 -14.49 1.39
CA PRO A 41 31.81 -13.14 1.68
C PRO A 41 30.67 -12.74 0.77
N LEU A 42 30.79 -12.95 -0.56
CA LEU A 42 29.73 -12.69 -1.53
C LEU A 42 28.44 -13.43 -1.17
N LEU A 43 28.52 -14.74 -0.88
CA LEU A 43 27.35 -15.55 -0.52
C LEU A 43 26.69 -15.09 0.78
N LYS A 44 27.48 -14.79 1.83
CA LYS A 44 26.97 -14.28 3.11
C LYS A 44 26.27 -12.94 2.95
N ASN A 45 26.89 -12.06 2.18
CA ASN A 45 26.41 -10.72 1.90
C ASN A 45 25.12 -10.74 1.08
N THR A 46 25.10 -11.53 0.01
CA THR A 46 23.92 -11.73 -0.84
C THR A 46 22.76 -12.32 -0.05
N ALA A 47 23.03 -13.30 0.83
CA ALA A 47 22.01 -13.85 1.72
C ALA A 47 21.46 -12.81 2.71
N GLY A 48 22.31 -11.90 3.22
CA GLY A 48 21.89 -10.75 4.03
C GLY A 48 20.97 -9.82 3.25
N LEU A 49 21.40 -9.36 2.06
CA LEU A 49 20.58 -8.50 1.20
C LEU A 49 19.22 -9.12 0.88
N PHE A 50 19.15 -10.42 0.56
CA PHE A 50 17.86 -11.08 0.29
C PHE A 50 16.99 -11.24 1.55
N ALA A 51 17.59 -11.32 2.74
CA ALA A 51 16.85 -11.28 4.00
C ALA A 51 16.27 -9.88 4.24
N ASP A 52 17.06 -8.83 3.99
CA ASP A 52 16.67 -7.43 4.15
C ASP A 52 15.55 -7.04 3.15
N LEU A 53 15.60 -7.58 1.92
CA LEU A 53 14.57 -7.34 0.88
C LEU A 53 13.29 -8.17 1.05
N ARG A 54 13.25 -9.14 1.97
CA ARG A 54 12.13 -10.07 2.14
C ARG A 54 10.78 -9.40 2.43
N PRO A 55 10.70 -8.31 3.23
CA PRO A 55 9.46 -7.55 3.43
C PRO A 55 8.95 -6.90 2.13
N GLY A 56 9.85 -6.37 1.30
CA GLY A 56 9.51 -5.80 -0.01
C GLY A 56 8.91 -6.83 -0.96
N PHE A 57 9.45 -8.05 -0.97
CA PHE A 57 8.86 -9.15 -1.74
C PHE A 57 7.49 -9.62 -1.20
N ALA A 58 7.26 -9.53 0.11
CA ALA A 58 5.95 -9.81 0.69
C ALA A 58 4.89 -8.78 0.24
N ALA A 59 5.26 -7.50 0.20
CA ALA A 59 4.41 -6.42 -0.31
C ALA A 59 4.11 -6.56 -1.82
N PHE A 60 5.03 -7.16 -2.59
CA PHE A 60 4.88 -7.39 -4.02
C PHE A 60 3.98 -8.59 -4.37
N ARG A 61 3.61 -9.42 -3.40
CA ARG A 61 2.85 -10.66 -3.61
C ARG A 61 1.52 -10.47 -4.37
N PRO A 62 0.70 -9.42 -4.11
CA PRO A 62 -0.56 -9.20 -4.83
C PRO A 62 -0.40 -8.94 -6.33
N VAL A 63 0.74 -8.36 -6.76
CA VAL A 63 1.01 -8.02 -8.17
C VAL A 63 1.96 -9.02 -8.86
N SER A 64 2.43 -10.03 -8.12
CA SER A 64 3.45 -10.97 -8.56
C SER A 64 3.08 -11.71 -9.85
N TYR A 65 1.80 -12.03 -10.08
CA TYR A 65 1.35 -12.77 -11.26
C TYR A 65 1.42 -11.93 -12.55
N ASP A 66 0.97 -10.68 -12.49
CA ASP A 66 1.04 -9.74 -13.62
C ASP A 66 2.49 -9.32 -13.90
N ALA A 67 3.28 -9.15 -12.85
CA ALA A 67 4.72 -8.91 -12.96
C ALA A 67 5.46 -10.09 -13.59
N MET A 68 5.18 -11.34 -13.16
CA MET A 68 5.76 -12.54 -13.77
C MET A 68 5.40 -12.66 -15.25
N ARG A 69 4.17 -12.32 -15.63
CA ARG A 69 3.74 -12.32 -17.02
C ARG A 69 4.46 -11.24 -17.84
N ALA A 70 4.65 -10.04 -17.28
CA ALA A 70 5.45 -8.98 -17.87
C ALA A 70 6.93 -9.37 -18.01
N VAL A 71 7.48 -10.07 -17.01
CA VAL A 71 8.86 -10.59 -17.04
C VAL A 71 9.01 -11.70 -18.07
N VAL A 72 8.08 -12.66 -18.20
CA VAL A 72 8.18 -13.73 -19.22
C VAL A 72 8.11 -13.16 -20.65
N VAL A 73 7.23 -12.17 -20.88
CA VAL A 73 7.15 -11.45 -22.16
C VAL A 73 8.41 -10.61 -22.38
N GLY A 74 8.89 -9.94 -21.34
CA GLY A 74 10.13 -9.16 -21.33
C GLY A 74 11.36 -10.02 -21.63
N VAL A 75 11.51 -11.19 -21.01
CA VAL A 75 12.62 -12.14 -21.20
C VAL A 75 12.67 -12.67 -22.64
N LYS A 76 11.51 -12.92 -23.26
CA LYS A 76 11.46 -13.28 -24.69
C LYS A 76 11.94 -12.14 -25.60
N ALA A 77 11.60 -10.88 -25.27
CA ALA A 77 12.08 -9.71 -25.99
C ALA A 77 13.57 -9.42 -25.70
N LEU A 78 14.03 -9.64 -24.47
CA LEU A 78 15.40 -9.39 -23.99
C LEU A 78 16.40 -10.41 -24.50
N ARG A 79 15.99 -11.68 -24.71
CA ARG A 79 16.83 -12.73 -25.31
C ARG A 79 17.22 -12.42 -26.77
N LEU A 80 16.54 -11.47 -27.40
CA LEU A 80 16.84 -10.96 -28.75
C LEU A 80 17.68 -9.67 -28.73
N ALA A 81 18.08 -9.17 -27.55
CA ALA A 81 18.75 -7.88 -27.39
C ALA A 81 20.20 -8.06 -26.86
N PRO A 82 21.23 -7.93 -27.71
CA PRO A 82 22.64 -8.08 -27.29
C PRO A 82 23.08 -7.05 -26.21
N GLY A 83 22.39 -5.91 -26.12
CA GLY A 83 22.67 -4.89 -25.10
C GLY A 83 22.36 -5.31 -23.65
N PHE A 84 21.43 -6.24 -23.41
CA PHE A 84 21.10 -6.68 -22.04
C PHE A 84 22.11 -7.71 -21.51
N ASN A 85 22.61 -8.62 -22.34
CA ASN A 85 23.67 -9.54 -21.95
C ASN A 85 24.96 -8.79 -21.55
N ALA A 86 25.25 -7.67 -22.21
CA ALA A 86 26.35 -6.78 -21.82
C ALA A 86 26.11 -6.00 -20.52
N GLN A 87 24.85 -5.92 -20.06
CA GLN A 87 24.46 -5.24 -18.82
C GLN A 87 24.38 -6.16 -17.61
N LEU A 88 24.43 -7.49 -17.79
CA LEU A 88 24.40 -8.44 -16.68
C LEU A 88 25.59 -8.26 -15.73
N ASP A 89 26.82 -8.20 -16.27
CA ASP A 89 28.03 -7.99 -15.46
C ASP A 89 28.00 -6.63 -14.72
N PRO A 90 27.70 -5.49 -15.38
CA PRO A 90 27.51 -4.22 -14.69
C PRO A 90 26.40 -4.25 -13.62
N THR A 91 25.30 -4.96 -13.86
CA THR A 91 24.18 -5.03 -12.91
C THR A 91 24.54 -5.86 -11.69
N VAL A 92 25.19 -7.01 -11.88
CA VAL A 92 25.69 -7.85 -10.77
C VAL A 92 26.74 -7.09 -9.97
N GLN A 93 27.63 -6.36 -10.64
CA GLN A 93 28.61 -5.51 -9.98
C GLN A 93 27.96 -4.35 -9.22
N ALA A 94 26.89 -3.74 -9.76
CA ALA A 94 26.14 -2.69 -9.07
C ALA A 94 25.43 -3.22 -7.82
N LEU A 95 24.83 -4.42 -7.88
CA LEU A 95 24.26 -5.09 -6.70
C LEU A 95 25.33 -5.41 -5.66
N LEU A 96 26.50 -5.89 -6.09
CA LEU A 96 27.65 -6.13 -5.23
C LEU A 96 28.14 -4.85 -4.56
N ASN A 97 28.25 -3.76 -5.33
CA ASN A 97 28.68 -2.47 -4.83
C ASN A 97 27.65 -1.90 -3.84
N LEU A 98 26.35 -2.00 -4.15
CA LEU A 98 25.28 -1.59 -3.24
C LEU A 98 25.31 -2.37 -1.93
N ASN A 99 25.46 -3.69 -2.02
CA ASN A 99 25.57 -4.55 -0.85
C ASN A 99 26.84 -4.25 -0.02
N ASN A 100 27.97 -3.96 -0.66
CA ASN A 100 29.22 -3.69 0.03
C ASN A 100 29.33 -2.23 0.51
N ASN A 101 28.37 -1.37 0.16
CA ASN A 101 28.31 0.02 0.57
C ASN A 101 27.61 0.13 1.93
N ALA A 102 28.40 0.30 3.00
CA ALA A 102 27.88 0.39 4.36
C ALA A 102 26.88 1.55 4.56
N PRO A 103 27.15 2.79 4.10
CA PRO A 103 26.15 3.87 4.12
C PRO A 103 24.82 3.54 3.44
N ALA A 104 24.84 2.81 2.32
CA ALA A 104 23.61 2.44 1.62
C ALA A 104 22.77 1.43 2.39
N ARG A 105 23.42 0.50 3.11
CA ARG A 105 22.74 -0.47 3.98
C ARG A 105 22.19 0.20 5.23
N GLU A 106 22.97 1.07 5.85
CA GLU A 106 22.53 1.88 6.99
C GLU A 106 21.30 2.73 6.62
N GLY A 107 21.30 3.37 5.44
CA GLY A 107 20.12 4.10 4.96
C GLY A 107 18.90 3.22 4.69
N ILE A 108 19.08 1.95 4.28
CA ILE A 108 17.97 1.00 4.13
C ILE A 108 17.43 0.58 5.51
N ASP A 109 18.32 0.32 6.46
CA ASP A 109 17.96 -0.02 7.84
C ASP A 109 17.25 1.15 8.53
N ASP A 110 17.70 2.38 8.31
CA ASP A 110 17.06 3.61 8.81
C ASP A 110 15.67 3.81 8.21
N LEU A 111 15.48 3.51 6.92
CA LEU A 111 14.17 3.55 6.27
C LEU A 111 13.24 2.48 6.84
N ASP A 112 13.73 1.27 7.08
CA ASP A 112 12.94 0.20 7.72
C ASP A 112 12.57 0.56 9.17
N ALA A 113 13.52 1.12 9.92
CA ALA A 113 13.28 1.64 11.27
C ALA A 113 12.25 2.79 11.26
N PHE A 114 12.33 3.70 10.30
CA PHE A 114 11.35 4.76 10.13
C PHE A 114 9.96 4.20 9.80
N PHE A 115 9.85 3.30 8.82
CA PHE A 115 8.56 2.74 8.42
C PHE A 115 7.95 1.86 9.50
N SER A 116 8.74 1.09 10.24
CA SER A 116 8.23 0.30 11.38
C SER A 116 7.67 1.18 12.50
N GLN A 117 8.28 2.35 12.74
CA GLN A 117 7.76 3.34 13.70
C GLN A 117 6.56 4.12 13.15
N ALA A 118 6.57 4.46 11.87
CA ALA A 118 5.50 5.20 11.22
C ALA A 118 4.28 4.32 10.89
N GLN A 119 4.43 2.98 10.88
CA GLN A 119 3.40 2.05 10.46
C GLN A 119 2.06 2.23 11.19
N PRO A 120 2.00 2.39 12.53
CA PRO A 120 0.73 2.62 13.22
C PRO A 120 0.06 3.92 12.78
N LEU A 121 0.84 4.98 12.58
CA LEU A 121 0.34 6.26 12.11
C LEU A 121 -0.15 6.16 10.66
N LEU A 122 0.61 5.51 9.79
CA LEU A 122 0.24 5.31 8.39
C LEU A 122 -0.99 4.40 8.25
N ALA A 123 -1.14 3.40 9.12
CA ALA A 123 -2.33 2.54 9.15
C ALA A 123 -3.59 3.29 9.60
N HIS A 124 -3.43 4.35 10.40
CA HIS A 124 -4.55 5.18 10.85
C HIS A 124 -4.84 6.34 9.90
N ALA A 125 -3.83 7.09 9.46
CA ALA A 125 -3.99 8.27 8.62
C ALA A 125 -4.07 7.95 7.12
N GLY A 126 -3.43 6.86 6.67
CA GLY A 126 -3.40 6.46 5.26
C GLY A 126 -4.80 6.27 4.66
N PRO A 127 -5.70 5.52 5.30
CA PRO A 127 -7.05 5.27 4.79
C PRO A 127 -7.88 6.54 4.59
N ALA A 128 -7.68 7.58 5.41
CA ALA A 128 -8.41 8.84 5.25
C ALA A 128 -8.19 9.49 3.87
N GLN A 129 -7.02 9.26 3.25
CA GLN A 129 -6.76 9.73 1.89
C GLN A 129 -6.91 8.63 0.84
N SER A 130 -6.38 7.43 1.08
CA SER A 130 -6.41 6.34 0.09
C SER A 130 -7.80 5.72 -0.07
N VAL A 131 -8.67 5.81 0.93
CA VAL A 131 -10.07 5.43 0.85
C VAL A 131 -10.91 6.68 0.74
N CYS A 132 -10.89 7.58 1.73
CA CYS A 132 -11.89 8.65 1.84
C CYS A 132 -11.58 9.94 1.06
N ASN A 133 -10.40 10.09 0.45
CA ASN A 133 -10.04 11.25 -0.37
C ASN A 133 -10.13 12.62 0.34
N TYR A 134 -10.00 12.66 1.67
CA TYR A 134 -10.28 13.86 2.46
C TYR A 134 -9.31 15.02 2.24
N ALA A 135 -8.03 14.78 1.99
CA ALA A 135 -7.09 15.87 1.71
C ALA A 135 -7.45 16.57 0.39
N THR A 136 -7.83 15.79 -0.62
CA THR A 136 -8.27 16.35 -1.92
C THR A 136 -9.53 17.19 -1.72
N LEU A 137 -10.51 16.69 -0.97
CA LEU A 137 -11.75 17.42 -0.67
C LEU A 137 -11.48 18.70 0.11
N LEU A 138 -10.60 18.66 1.11
CA LEU A 138 -10.18 19.84 1.87
C LEU A 138 -9.61 20.91 0.94
N PHE A 139 -8.57 20.58 0.16
CA PHE A 139 -7.93 21.55 -0.72
C PHE A 139 -8.89 22.06 -1.81
N ARG A 140 -9.76 21.19 -2.33
CA ARG A 140 -10.81 21.60 -3.28
C ARG A 140 -11.79 22.58 -2.64
N ASN A 141 -12.25 22.32 -1.42
CA ASN A 141 -13.21 23.18 -0.74
C ASN A 141 -12.58 24.53 -0.35
N VAL A 142 -11.32 24.54 0.08
CA VAL A 142 -10.55 25.77 0.34
C VAL A 142 -10.37 26.58 -0.94
N ALA A 143 -9.96 25.94 -2.03
CA ALA A 143 -9.83 26.61 -3.33
C ALA A 143 -11.16 27.18 -3.80
N ASN A 144 -12.27 26.44 -3.64
CA ASN A 144 -13.60 26.92 -3.98
C ASN A 144 -14.05 28.09 -3.09
N HIS A 145 -13.72 28.06 -1.80
CA HIS A 145 -14.06 29.11 -0.84
C HIS A 145 -13.40 30.45 -1.20
N LEU A 146 -12.20 30.41 -1.78
CA LEU A 146 -11.40 31.56 -2.20
C LEU A 146 -11.47 31.82 -3.72
N ALA A 147 -12.41 31.18 -4.44
CA ALA A 147 -12.43 31.19 -5.90
C ALA A 147 -12.83 32.55 -6.51
N TYR A 148 -13.44 33.44 -5.74
CA TYR A 148 -13.79 34.78 -6.19
C TYR A 148 -12.81 35.80 -5.63
N GLY A 149 -12.55 36.83 -6.42
CA GLY A 149 -11.62 37.88 -6.07
C GLY A 149 -11.42 38.86 -7.21
N ASP A 150 -10.58 39.85 -6.96
CA ASP A 150 -10.13 40.83 -7.91
C ASP A 150 -8.59 40.95 -7.86
N GLY A 151 -8.03 41.97 -8.52
CA GLY A 151 -6.59 42.21 -8.52
C GLY A 151 -5.99 42.63 -7.16
N VAL A 152 -6.81 42.76 -6.11
CA VAL A 152 -6.41 43.19 -4.76
C VAL A 152 -6.53 42.05 -3.75
N GLY A 153 -7.38 41.05 -3.98
CA GLY A 153 -7.45 39.86 -3.11
C GLY A 153 -8.60 38.90 -3.43
N THR A 154 -8.73 37.86 -2.61
CA THR A 154 -9.83 36.88 -2.69
C THR A 154 -10.91 37.17 -1.66
N TRP A 155 -12.15 36.82 -2.00
CA TRP A 155 -13.31 36.92 -1.14
C TRP A 155 -13.71 35.54 -0.64
N GLN A 156 -14.15 35.47 0.60
CA GLN A 156 -14.63 34.25 1.23
C GLN A 156 -16.08 33.96 0.85
N ARG A 157 -16.35 32.78 0.31
CA ARG A 157 -17.72 32.30 0.06
C ARG A 157 -18.31 31.68 1.33
N PHE A 158 -19.15 32.43 2.05
CA PHE A 158 -19.92 31.91 3.18
C PHE A 158 -21.42 32.21 3.01
N ILE A 159 -22.24 31.38 3.64
CA ILE A 159 -23.68 31.60 3.79
C ILE A 159 -23.94 31.66 5.30
N VAL A 160 -24.72 32.65 5.73
CA VAL A 160 -25.18 32.71 7.12
C VAL A 160 -26.24 31.63 7.31
N LEU A 161 -25.95 30.65 8.16
CA LEU A 161 -26.90 29.63 8.58
C LEU A 161 -27.54 30.10 9.88
N GLU A 162 -28.85 30.32 9.86
CA GLU A 162 -29.60 30.60 11.08
C GLU A 162 -29.93 29.26 11.76
N PRO A 163 -29.49 29.06 13.01
CA PRO A 163 -29.68 27.79 13.69
C PRO A 163 -31.15 27.57 14.06
N PRO A 164 -31.57 26.32 14.22
CA PRO A 164 -32.94 25.98 14.57
C PRO A 164 -33.39 26.66 15.88
N ILE A 165 -34.62 27.18 15.89
CA ILE A 165 -35.18 27.86 17.07
C ILE A 165 -35.54 26.82 18.14
N GLY A 166 -35.15 27.12 19.38
CA GLY A 166 -35.56 26.40 20.58
C GLY A 166 -34.63 26.64 21.78
N PRO A 167 -34.93 26.02 22.94
CA PRO A 167 -34.05 26.05 24.10
C PRO A 167 -32.67 25.50 23.75
N ASN A 168 -31.60 26.12 24.26
CA ASN A 168 -30.22 25.68 24.07
C ASN A 168 -29.76 25.57 22.61
N ASN A 169 -30.37 26.32 21.68
CA ASN A 169 -29.94 26.33 20.29
C ASN A 169 -28.48 26.80 20.14
N GLU A 170 -27.81 26.32 19.09
CA GLU A 170 -26.37 26.53 18.86
C GLU A 170 -26.01 27.98 18.45
N GLY A 171 -26.99 28.84 18.21
CA GLY A 171 -26.77 30.25 17.81
C GLY A 171 -26.87 31.27 18.93
N SER A 172 -27.19 30.86 20.15
CA SER A 172 -27.41 31.77 21.27
C SER A 172 -26.76 31.25 22.56
N PRO A 173 -26.56 32.11 23.58
CA PRO A 173 -26.05 31.66 24.86
C PRO A 173 -26.89 30.52 25.42
N SER A 174 -26.23 29.44 25.83
CA SER A 174 -26.88 28.22 26.28
C SER A 174 -26.21 27.67 27.54
N SER A 175 -27.00 26.99 28.38
CA SER A 175 -26.55 26.29 29.58
C SER A 175 -26.39 24.78 29.38
N GLY A 176 -26.61 24.25 28.17
CA GLY A 176 -26.46 22.83 27.86
C GLY A 176 -26.59 22.52 26.37
N PRO A 177 -26.49 21.26 25.94
CA PRO A 177 -26.71 20.88 24.55
C PRO A 177 -28.13 21.19 24.06
N ALA A 178 -28.27 21.52 22.78
CA ALA A 178 -29.57 21.52 22.11
C ALA A 178 -30.15 20.09 22.18
N ASN A 179 -31.33 19.94 22.80
CA ASN A 179 -31.96 18.63 23.00
C ASN A 179 -33.49 18.73 22.91
N GLY A 180 -33.98 19.52 21.97
CA GLY A 180 -35.41 19.76 21.81
C GLY A 180 -36.03 20.58 22.94
N GLY A 181 -37.32 20.34 23.21
CA GLY A 181 -38.07 20.98 24.29
C GLY A 181 -39.35 21.68 23.82
N ALA A 182 -40.09 22.28 24.75
CA ALA A 182 -41.30 23.03 24.44
C ALA A 182 -40.96 24.25 23.55
N GLY A 183 -41.69 24.40 22.44
CA GLY A 183 -41.44 25.48 21.46
C GLY A 183 -40.23 25.23 20.55
N SER A 184 -39.64 24.03 20.59
CA SER A 184 -38.52 23.64 19.76
C SER A 184 -38.96 23.14 18.39
N THR A 185 -38.18 23.45 17.36
CA THR A 185 -38.28 22.75 16.07
C THR A 185 -37.67 21.33 16.18
N PRO A 186 -38.07 20.38 15.30
CA PRO A 186 -37.48 19.02 15.25
C PRO A 186 -35.96 18.97 14.99
N ASN A 187 -35.36 20.09 14.56
CA ASN A 187 -33.94 20.18 14.22
C ASN A 187 -33.09 20.85 15.33
N ASN A 188 -33.70 21.31 16.43
CA ASN A 188 -32.93 21.90 17.53
C ASN A 188 -32.40 20.79 18.46
N PHE A 189 -31.53 19.97 17.91
CA PHE A 189 -30.81 18.90 18.60
C PHE A 189 -29.35 18.93 18.17
N LEU A 190 -28.44 18.82 19.13
CA LEU A 190 -27.01 18.85 18.90
C LEU A 190 -26.60 17.65 18.05
N HIS A 191 -25.91 17.93 16.94
CA HIS A 191 -25.28 16.93 16.09
C HIS A 191 -23.80 17.26 15.98
N ALA A 192 -22.96 16.52 16.71
CA ALA A 192 -21.53 16.81 16.78
C ALA A 192 -20.73 15.52 16.76
N ASN A 193 -19.88 15.37 15.75
CA ASN A 193 -18.96 14.25 15.64
C ASN A 193 -17.50 14.75 15.56
N PRO A 194 -16.78 14.86 16.69
CA PRO A 194 -15.39 15.31 16.68
C PRO A 194 -14.41 14.24 16.17
N TYR A 195 -14.82 12.97 16.13
CA TYR A 195 -13.96 11.83 15.75
C TYR A 195 -14.68 10.88 14.78
N PRO A 196 -15.06 11.36 13.58
CA PRO A 196 -15.77 10.54 12.60
C PRO A 196 -14.93 9.38 12.12
N ASN A 197 -15.59 8.31 11.68
CA ASN A 197 -14.90 7.20 11.04
C ASN A 197 -14.29 7.62 9.69
N THR A 198 -13.04 7.20 9.45
CA THR A 198 -12.22 7.60 8.30
C THR A 198 -11.57 6.40 7.61
N ALA A 199 -12.25 5.25 7.66
CA ALA A 199 -11.75 3.95 7.21
C ALA A 199 -10.44 3.50 7.89
N SER A 200 -10.13 4.03 9.07
CA SER A 200 -8.87 3.78 9.77
C SER A 200 -8.77 2.35 10.28
N ALA A 201 -7.54 1.86 10.45
CA ALA A 201 -7.30 0.54 11.03
C ALA A 201 -8.00 0.37 12.38
N GLY A 202 -8.77 -0.71 12.53
CA GLY A 202 -9.54 -1.03 13.73
C GLY A 202 -10.99 -0.50 13.74
N GLN A 203 -11.38 0.33 12.78
CA GLN A 203 -12.77 0.77 12.64
C GLN A 203 -13.62 -0.31 11.97
N SER A 204 -14.83 -0.52 12.51
CA SER A 204 -15.85 -1.39 11.93
C SER A 204 -17.22 -0.76 12.21
N PRO A 205 -18.00 -0.38 11.17
CA PRO A 205 -17.72 -0.58 9.75
C PRO A 205 -16.56 0.29 9.21
N ILE A 206 -15.97 -0.13 8.09
CA ILE A 206 -15.03 0.70 7.32
C ILE A 206 -15.85 1.69 6.51
N GLU A 207 -15.84 2.96 6.92
CA GLU A 207 -16.65 4.03 6.34
C GLU A 207 -15.92 5.37 6.33
N CYS A 208 -16.39 6.26 5.46
CA CYS A 208 -15.96 7.64 5.32
C CYS A 208 -17.09 8.54 5.81
N GLU A 209 -17.20 8.69 7.12
CA GLU A 209 -18.37 9.29 7.77
C GLU A 209 -18.40 10.81 7.68
N ALA A 210 -17.25 11.47 7.80
CA ALA A 210 -17.15 12.92 7.79
C ALA A 210 -17.76 13.52 6.50
N GLY A 211 -18.88 14.23 6.65
CA GLY A 211 -19.63 14.83 5.53
C GLY A 211 -20.58 13.88 4.77
N ASN A 212 -20.61 12.60 5.11
CA ASN A 212 -21.59 11.62 4.61
C ASN A 212 -22.65 11.24 5.67
N GLU A 213 -22.44 11.67 6.91
CA GLU A 213 -23.33 11.39 8.03
C GLU A 213 -24.74 11.98 7.83
N PRO A 214 -25.80 11.18 7.99
CA PRO A 214 -27.16 11.68 7.87
C PRO A 214 -27.56 12.46 9.11
N TYR A 215 -28.42 13.46 8.90
CA TYR A 215 -29.01 14.22 10.00
C TYR A 215 -30.21 13.46 10.59
N ILE A 216 -30.17 13.14 11.88
CA ILE A 216 -31.25 12.41 12.57
C ILE A 216 -32.14 13.41 13.33
N ALA A 217 -33.25 13.79 12.71
CA ALA A 217 -34.18 14.72 13.34
C ALA A 217 -34.73 14.20 14.68
N SER A 218 -35.02 15.13 15.59
CA SER A 218 -35.59 14.86 16.91
C SER A 218 -34.71 14.06 17.88
N GLN A 219 -33.40 14.01 17.64
CA GLN A 219 -32.47 13.28 18.50
C GLN A 219 -31.13 14.01 18.59
N ALA A 220 -30.56 14.11 19.80
CA ALA A 220 -29.20 14.56 19.97
C ALA A 220 -28.22 13.43 19.62
N VAL A 221 -27.25 13.71 18.77
CA VAL A 221 -26.25 12.76 18.30
C VAL A 221 -24.86 13.33 18.57
N ILE A 222 -24.13 12.67 19.46
CA ILE A 222 -22.74 13.02 19.78
C ILE A 222 -21.85 11.82 19.45
N GLY A 223 -20.90 12.04 18.55
CA GLY A 223 -20.06 10.99 17.98
C GLY A 223 -20.67 10.39 16.70
N ASN A 224 -20.28 9.15 16.41
CA ASN A 224 -20.60 8.51 15.15
C ASN A 224 -22.09 8.15 15.02
N VAL A 225 -22.65 8.39 13.84
CA VAL A 225 -24.04 8.09 13.50
C VAL A 225 -24.21 6.58 13.30
N PRO A 226 -25.27 5.96 13.85
CA PRO A 226 -25.50 4.54 13.65
C PRO A 226 -25.59 4.16 12.17
N GLY A 227 -24.99 3.04 11.80
CA GLY A 227 -25.07 2.47 10.45
C GLY A 227 -23.71 2.42 9.76
N ASN A 228 -23.74 2.26 8.43
CA ASN A 228 -22.58 2.35 7.56
C ASN A 228 -22.86 3.45 6.53
N GLN A 229 -22.13 4.56 6.62
CA GLN A 229 -22.28 5.72 5.72
C GLN A 229 -21.59 5.51 4.36
N GLY A 230 -20.92 4.36 4.20
CA GLY A 230 -20.23 3.98 2.99
C GLY A 230 -18.85 4.62 2.88
N ILE A 231 -18.14 4.24 1.82
CA ILE A 231 -16.80 4.75 1.50
C ILE A 231 -16.80 5.77 0.36
N LEU A 232 -17.98 6.11 -0.15
CA LEU A 232 -18.10 6.98 -1.32
C LEU A 232 -17.96 8.44 -0.91
N THR A 233 -16.99 9.12 -1.49
CA THR A 233 -16.77 10.55 -1.35
C THR A 233 -16.50 11.17 -2.73
N GLU A 234 -16.70 12.48 -2.85
CA GLU A 234 -16.57 13.12 -4.15
C GLU A 234 -15.12 13.09 -4.68
N GLY A 235 -14.97 12.96 -6.00
CA GLY A 235 -13.68 13.06 -6.66
C GLY A 235 -12.71 11.90 -6.36
N GLN A 236 -13.19 10.78 -5.83
CA GLN A 236 -12.41 9.55 -5.73
C GLN A 236 -12.04 9.02 -7.12
N THR A 237 -10.85 8.46 -7.22
CA THR A 237 -10.36 7.78 -8.42
C THR A 237 -10.97 6.38 -8.56
N ASP A 238 -10.99 5.85 -9.78
CA ASP A 238 -11.40 4.47 -10.07
C ASP A 238 -10.66 3.45 -9.20
N GLU A 239 -9.39 3.71 -8.88
CA GLU A 239 -8.55 2.86 -8.02
C GLU A 239 -9.02 2.88 -6.56
N GLN A 240 -9.38 4.05 -6.03
CA GLN A 240 -9.93 4.19 -4.67
C GLN A 240 -11.33 3.55 -4.56
N LEU A 241 -12.11 3.56 -5.64
CA LEU A 241 -13.43 2.94 -5.72
C LEU A 241 -13.38 1.42 -6.01
N GLY A 242 -12.20 0.86 -6.25
CA GLY A 242 -12.06 -0.54 -6.65
C GLY A 242 -12.67 -0.86 -8.03
N ILE A 243 -12.91 0.15 -8.86
CA ILE A 243 -13.50 0.00 -10.19
C ILE A 243 -12.36 -0.31 -11.17
N ALA A 244 -12.33 -1.54 -11.70
CA ALA A 244 -11.38 -1.92 -12.74
C ALA A 244 -11.57 -1.02 -13.98
N LYS A 245 -10.53 -0.26 -14.37
CA LYS A 245 -10.52 0.57 -15.57
C LYS A 245 -11.00 -0.24 -16.77
N LYS A 246 -12.17 0.12 -17.34
CA LYS A 246 -12.63 -0.43 -18.62
C LYS A 246 -11.58 -0.12 -19.68
N LYS A 247 -10.88 -1.14 -20.18
CA LYS A 247 -9.92 -1.01 -21.29
C LYS A 247 -10.61 -0.25 -22.43
N LYS A 248 -10.17 0.98 -22.71
CA LYS A 248 -10.57 1.72 -23.92
C LYS A 248 -10.25 0.84 -25.13
N LYS A 249 -11.27 0.26 -25.76
CA LYS A 249 -11.13 -0.36 -27.08
C LYS A 249 -10.60 0.73 -28.02
N LYS A 250 -9.33 0.63 -28.42
CA LYS A 250 -8.79 1.43 -29.53
C LYS A 250 -9.72 1.21 -30.72
N LYS A 251 -10.46 2.25 -31.14
CA LYS A 251 -11.11 2.27 -32.43
C LYS A 251 -10.00 2.20 -33.48
N LYS A 252 -9.85 1.04 -34.13
CA LYS A 252 -9.21 0.96 -35.44
C LYS A 252 -10.19 1.58 -36.44
N LYS A 253 -9.92 2.79 -36.91
CA LYS A 253 -10.20 3.25 -38.26
C LYS A 253 -9.13 4.27 -38.62
#